data_AF-L0PB33-F1
#
_entry.id   AF-L0PB33-F1
#
_cell.length_a   1.000
_cell.length_b   1.000
_cell.length_c   1.000
_cell.angle_alpha   90.00
_cell.angle_beta   90.00
_cell.angle_gamma   90.00
#
_symmetry.space_group_name_H-M   'P 1'
#
loop_
_entity.id
_entity.type
_entity.pdbx_description
1 polymer ?
#
loop_
_entity_poly.entity_id
_entity_poly.type
_entity_poly.pdbx_seq_one_letter_code
_entity_poly.pdbx_strand_id
1 'polypeptide(L)'
;MNILKVYKLKIDTTMDKKELVEGYEQDKEYETFPVRILAIFFAEFHPIQGPQIVHQVPPNAVTLEEGEANKRPLFEFEPISEYIIPKRKLCDRVVAICTNGYRILGHPVCIVDGTYERNALIFNCALVFREEDDSSCYIPVVRRLAKNVKLIRNIGTREFYIQR
;
A
#
# COMPACT_ATOMS: atom_id res chain seq x y z
N MET A 1 -24.19 15.77 18.12
CA MET A 1 -25.67 15.70 18.05
C MET A 1 -26.15 16.85 17.20
N ASN A 2 -26.85 16.53 16.10
CA ASN A 2 -27.61 17.42 15.21
C ASN A 2 -26.79 18.41 14.36
N ILE A 3 -26.71 18.25 13.03
CA ILE A 3 -27.75 18.38 11.97
C ILE A 3 -28.07 19.86 11.66
N LEU A 4 -27.85 20.21 10.38
CA LEU A 4 -28.40 21.33 9.59
C LEU A 4 -28.13 22.76 10.10
N LYS A 5 -27.18 23.46 9.46
CA LYS A 5 -27.32 24.91 9.23
C LYS A 5 -27.67 25.14 7.76
N VAL A 6 -28.93 25.52 7.60
CA VAL A 6 -29.58 26.00 6.37
C VAL A 6 -28.79 27.19 5.82
N TYR A 7 -28.26 27.07 4.60
CA TYR A 7 -27.69 28.20 3.89
C TYR A 7 -28.83 29.13 3.45
N LYS A 8 -28.86 30.32 4.02
CA LYS A 8 -29.77 31.40 3.66
C LYS A 8 -29.27 32.00 2.34
N LEU A 9 -29.93 31.64 1.23
CA LEU A 9 -29.77 32.28 -0.07
C LEU A 9 -30.00 33.80 0.07
N LYS A 10 -28.92 34.59 -0.10
CA LYS A 10 -29.01 35.97 -0.55
C LYS A 10 -28.78 35.94 -2.05
N ILE A 11 -29.84 36.14 -2.80
CA ILE A 11 -29.81 36.26 -4.25
C ILE A 11 -29.61 37.76 -4.52
N ASP A 12 -28.36 38.18 -4.75
CA ASP A 12 -28.09 39.46 -5.40
C ASP A 12 -27.90 39.18 -6.89
N THR A 13 -28.87 39.66 -7.65
CA THR A 13 -29.04 39.42 -9.08
C THR A 13 -28.13 40.37 -9.86
N THR A 14 -26.88 39.98 -10.08
CA THR A 14 -26.05 40.27 -11.28
C THR A 14 -24.68 39.64 -11.08
N MET A 15 -24.56 38.34 -11.36
CA MET A 15 -23.25 37.68 -11.51
C MET A 15 -22.95 37.51 -13.00
N ASP A 16 -21.76 37.92 -13.42
CA ASP A 16 -21.32 37.91 -14.82
C ASP A 16 -21.17 36.46 -15.30
N LYS A 17 -21.50 36.18 -16.58
CA LYS A 17 -21.40 34.83 -17.15
C LYS A 17 -19.96 34.30 -17.14
N LYS A 18 -18.96 35.18 -17.12
CA LYS A 18 -17.55 34.79 -16.96
C LYS A 18 -17.23 34.28 -15.56
N GLU A 19 -17.73 34.93 -14.51
CA GLU A 19 -17.57 34.45 -13.12
C GLU A 19 -18.35 33.15 -12.87
N LEU A 20 -19.49 32.95 -13.56
CA LEU A 20 -20.19 31.67 -13.55
C LEU A 20 -19.37 30.56 -14.22
N VAL A 21 -18.61 30.82 -15.28
CA VAL A 21 -17.78 29.79 -15.93
C VAL A 21 -16.49 29.57 -15.15
N GLU A 22 -15.85 30.63 -14.65
CA GLU A 22 -14.66 30.51 -13.78
C GLU A 22 -14.99 29.81 -12.44
N GLY A 23 -16.16 30.09 -11.86
CA GLY A 23 -16.65 29.41 -10.66
C GLY A 23 -17.15 27.97 -10.91
N TYR A 24 -17.64 27.64 -12.10
CA TYR A 24 -18.02 26.26 -12.48
C TYR A 24 -16.85 25.42 -13.01
N GLU A 25 -15.75 26.04 -13.44
CA GLU A 25 -14.54 25.33 -13.87
C GLU A 25 -13.55 25.08 -12.73
N GLN A 26 -13.71 25.74 -11.58
CA GLN A 26 -12.82 25.57 -10.42
C GLN A 26 -13.15 24.37 -9.50
N ASP A 27 -14.20 23.61 -9.83
CA ASP A 27 -14.63 22.39 -9.10
C ASP A 27 -14.48 21.09 -9.92
N LYS A 28 -13.56 21.06 -10.91
CA LYS A 28 -13.22 19.84 -11.67
C LYS A 28 -11.86 19.27 -11.28
N GLU A 29 -11.72 18.88 -10.03
CA GLU A 29 -10.86 17.75 -9.68
C GLU A 29 -11.70 16.79 -8.85
N TYR A 30 -12.59 16.07 -9.53
CA TYR A 30 -13.14 14.85 -8.98
C TYR A 30 -11.94 13.95 -8.67
N GLU A 31 -11.59 13.87 -7.38
CA GLU A 31 -10.67 12.89 -6.82
C GLU A 31 -10.89 11.58 -7.58
N THR A 32 -9.88 11.18 -8.35
CA THR A 32 -10.01 10.05 -9.28
C THR A 32 -10.17 8.80 -8.42
N PHE A 33 -11.41 8.43 -8.12
CA PHE A 33 -11.72 7.21 -7.38
C PHE A 33 -11.94 6.07 -8.38
N PRO A 34 -11.24 4.93 -8.23
CA PRO A 34 -10.25 4.66 -7.19
C PRO A 34 -8.90 5.33 -7.48
N VAL A 35 -8.22 5.74 -6.41
CA VAL A 35 -6.90 6.38 -6.45
C VAL A 35 -5.90 5.52 -7.22
N ARG A 36 -5.03 6.16 -8.00
CA ARG A 36 -4.01 5.46 -8.79
C ARG A 36 -2.97 4.77 -7.88
N ILE A 37 -2.84 3.46 -8.04
CA ILE A 37 -1.69 2.70 -7.50
C ILE A 37 -0.44 3.07 -8.31
N LEU A 38 0.62 3.51 -7.62
CA LEU A 38 1.89 3.86 -8.25
C LEU A 38 2.83 2.66 -8.37
N ALA A 39 2.85 1.81 -7.34
CA ALA A 39 3.66 0.60 -7.32
C ALA A 39 3.04 -0.48 -6.42
N ILE A 40 3.43 -1.71 -6.67
CA ILE A 40 3.15 -2.88 -5.84
C ILE A 40 4.48 -3.57 -5.58
N PHE A 41 4.75 -3.97 -4.35
CA PHE A 41 5.94 -4.76 -4.06
C PHE A 41 5.65 -5.86 -3.04
N PHE A 42 6.41 -6.95 -3.16
CA PHE A 42 6.41 -8.07 -2.24
C PHE A 42 7.73 -8.08 -1.48
N ALA A 43 7.64 -8.08 -0.15
CA ALA A 43 8.77 -8.06 0.74
C ALA A 43 8.72 -9.27 1.70
N GLU A 44 9.88 -9.83 2.00
CA GLU A 44 10.02 -11.03 2.83
C GLU A 44 11.19 -10.88 3.81
N PHE A 45 11.08 -11.50 4.99
CA PHE A 45 12.18 -11.58 5.95
C PHE A 45 13.11 -12.75 5.61
N HIS A 46 14.30 -12.45 5.07
CA HIS A 46 15.35 -13.45 4.89
C HIS A 46 16.01 -13.80 6.24
N PRO A 47 16.23 -15.08 6.57
CA PRO A 47 16.78 -15.49 7.86
C PRO A 47 18.14 -14.89 8.21
N ILE A 48 18.97 -14.60 7.20
CA ILE A 48 20.34 -14.08 7.36
C ILE A 48 20.43 -12.60 7.00
N GLN A 49 19.76 -12.18 5.91
CA GLN A 49 19.90 -10.83 5.34
C GLN A 49 18.90 -9.84 5.95
N GLY A 50 17.85 -10.33 6.60
CA GLY A 50 16.79 -9.50 7.15
C GLY A 50 15.71 -9.15 6.11
N PRO A 51 14.97 -8.05 6.32
CA PRO A 51 13.93 -7.60 5.41
C PRO A 51 14.47 -7.31 4.01
N GLN A 52 13.82 -7.83 2.97
CA GLN A 52 14.18 -7.54 1.58
C GLN A 52 12.94 -7.45 0.68
N ILE A 53 13.06 -6.66 -0.39
CA ILE A 53 12.08 -6.65 -1.48
C ILE A 53 12.46 -7.76 -2.46
N VAL A 54 11.54 -8.69 -2.68
CA VAL A 54 11.75 -9.83 -3.59
C VAL A 54 11.20 -9.51 -4.98
N HIS A 55 10.08 -8.80 -5.05
CA HIS A 55 9.44 -8.40 -6.30
C HIS A 55 8.86 -6.99 -6.20
N GLN A 56 8.90 -6.25 -7.30
CA GLN A 56 8.33 -4.91 -7.41
C GLN A 56 7.80 -4.67 -8.82
N VAL A 57 6.70 -3.93 -8.91
CA VAL A 57 6.09 -3.48 -10.17
C VAL A 57 5.66 -2.02 -10.00
N PRO A 58 6.08 -1.10 -10.88
CA PRO A 58 7.05 -1.31 -11.95
C PRO A 58 8.45 -1.70 -11.40
N PRO A 59 9.33 -2.29 -12.24
CA PRO A 59 10.73 -2.50 -11.88
C PRO A 59 11.35 -1.18 -11.42
N ASN A 60 12.27 -1.25 -10.46
CA ASN A 60 13.00 -0.11 -9.91
C ASN A 60 12.13 0.93 -9.17
N ALA A 61 10.91 0.58 -8.78
CA ALA A 61 10.02 1.47 -8.03
C ALA A 61 10.53 1.76 -6.61
N VAL A 62 11.15 0.79 -5.93
CA VAL A 62 11.60 0.93 -4.55
C VAL A 62 13.08 0.59 -4.38
N THR A 63 13.54 -0.49 -5.01
CA THR A 63 14.96 -0.89 -5.00
C THR A 63 15.51 -0.84 -6.42
N LEU A 64 16.73 -0.34 -6.61
CA LEU A 64 17.39 -0.35 -7.91
C LEU A 64 17.97 -1.73 -8.20
N GLU A 65 17.57 -2.32 -9.32
CA GLU A 65 18.16 -3.51 -9.90
C GLU A 65 19.42 -3.10 -10.70
N GLU A 66 20.42 -3.98 -10.69
CA GLU A 66 21.71 -3.74 -11.34
C GLU A 66 21.53 -3.56 -12.87
N GLY A 67 21.84 -2.37 -13.38
CA GLY A 67 21.86 -2.08 -14.83
C GLY A 67 20.99 -0.91 -15.30
N GLU A 68 20.08 -0.38 -14.47
CA GLU A 68 19.19 0.73 -14.84
C GLU A 68 19.41 1.99 -13.99
N ALA A 69 20.55 2.67 -14.18
CA ALA A 69 20.95 3.85 -13.41
C ALA A 69 20.12 5.13 -13.66
N ASN A 70 19.18 5.10 -14.61
CA ASN A 70 18.51 6.32 -15.10
C ASN A 70 17.19 6.68 -14.39
N LYS A 71 16.66 5.80 -13.52
CA LYS A 71 15.48 6.10 -12.71
C LYS A 71 15.85 6.14 -11.23
N ARG A 72 15.28 7.11 -10.51
CA ARG A 72 15.36 7.17 -9.05
C ARG A 72 14.18 6.39 -8.45
N PRO A 73 14.39 5.61 -7.39
CA PRO A 73 13.29 4.94 -6.70
C PRO A 73 12.35 5.98 -6.08
N LEU A 74 11.10 5.59 -5.84
CA LEU A 74 10.10 6.44 -5.20
C LEU A 74 10.52 6.82 -3.77
N PHE A 75 11.07 5.86 -3.03
CA PHE A 75 11.57 6.01 -1.68
C PHE A 75 12.60 4.93 -1.36
N GLU A 76 13.37 5.12 -0.29
CA GLU A 76 14.34 4.15 0.21
C GLU A 76 13.66 3.12 1.14
N PHE A 77 13.94 1.82 0.93
CA PHE A 77 13.34 0.75 1.73
C PHE A 77 13.95 0.58 3.12
N GLU A 78 15.26 0.79 3.25
CA GLU A 78 16.02 0.49 4.47
C GLU A 78 15.42 1.14 5.73
N PRO A 79 15.09 2.46 5.74
CA PRO A 79 14.58 3.13 6.94
C PRO A 79 13.18 2.68 7.36
N ILE A 80 12.41 2.11 6.43
CA ILE A 80 11.01 1.72 6.65
C ILE A 80 10.83 0.19 6.75
N SER A 81 11.89 -0.57 6.54
CA SER A 81 11.88 -2.02 6.42
C SER A 81 11.25 -2.72 7.64
N GLU A 82 11.54 -2.24 8.86
CA GLU A 82 10.98 -2.76 10.11
C GLU A 82 9.47 -2.52 10.27
N TYR A 83 8.92 -1.51 9.59
CA TYR A 83 7.48 -1.22 9.61
C TYR A 83 6.74 -2.01 8.53
N ILE A 84 7.40 -2.24 7.39
CA ILE A 84 6.86 -3.05 6.30
C ILE A 84 6.91 -4.54 6.64
N ILE A 85 7.96 -4.99 7.32
CA ILE A 85 8.13 -6.37 7.80
C ILE A 85 8.33 -6.34 9.32
N PRO A 86 7.24 -6.12 10.10
CA PRO A 86 7.35 -6.00 11.53
C PRO A 86 7.57 -7.35 12.22
N LYS A 87 7.97 -7.27 13.48
CA LYS A 87 8.09 -8.44 14.35
C LYS A 87 6.74 -9.18 14.46
N ARG A 88 6.81 -10.50 14.68
CA ARG A 88 5.64 -11.42 14.71
C ARG A 88 4.43 -10.91 15.50
N LYS A 89 4.65 -10.23 16.63
CA LYS A 89 3.59 -9.70 17.51
C LYS A 89 2.71 -8.63 16.86
N LEU A 90 3.16 -8.02 15.76
CA LEU A 90 2.51 -6.93 15.05
C LEU A 90 1.96 -7.35 13.68
N CYS A 91 2.15 -8.62 13.28
CA CYS A 91 1.61 -9.18 12.05
C CYS A 91 0.08 -9.36 12.13
N ASP A 92 -0.53 -9.67 10.98
CA ASP A 92 -1.98 -9.83 10.77
C ASP A 92 -2.79 -8.55 11.06
N ARG A 93 -2.14 -7.38 11.00
CA ARG A 93 -2.75 -6.05 11.04
C ARG A 93 -2.39 -5.29 9.76
N VAL A 94 -3.29 -4.42 9.32
CA VAL A 94 -2.99 -3.51 8.20
C VAL A 94 -2.00 -2.48 8.72
N VAL A 95 -0.93 -2.26 7.96
CA VAL A 95 0.05 -1.20 8.21
C VAL A 95 -0.08 -0.17 7.12
N ALA A 96 -0.05 1.10 7.52
CA ALA A 96 0.02 2.24 6.63
C ALA A 96 1.16 3.12 7.12
N ILE A 97 2.10 3.42 6.24
CA ILE A 97 3.22 4.29 6.55
C ILE A 97 3.33 5.37 5.46
N CYS A 98 3.81 6.56 5.85
CA CYS A 98 4.11 7.62 4.91
C CYS A 98 5.62 7.87 4.90
N THR A 99 6.21 8.00 3.73
CA THR A 99 7.63 8.33 3.54
C THR A 99 7.83 9.05 2.21
N ASN A 100 8.62 10.13 2.22
CA ASN A 100 9.00 10.87 1.02
C ASN A 100 7.82 11.28 0.11
N GLY A 101 6.66 11.64 0.68
CA GLY A 101 5.46 12.01 -0.09
C GLY A 101 4.66 10.82 -0.65
N TYR A 102 4.98 9.60 -0.23
CA TYR A 102 4.27 8.39 -0.61
C TYR A 102 3.63 7.71 0.59
N ARG A 103 2.45 7.14 0.39
CA ARG A 103 1.78 6.27 1.36
C ARG A 103 1.89 4.81 0.92
N ILE A 104 2.34 3.97 1.83
CA ILE A 104 2.51 2.54 1.61
C ILE A 104 1.51 1.81 2.49
N LEU A 105 0.63 1.02 1.86
CA LEU A 105 -0.41 0.23 2.51
C LEU A 105 -0.11 -1.25 2.36
N GLY A 106 -0.01 -1.99 3.46
CA GLY A 106 0.26 -3.42 3.45
C GLY A 106 -0.46 -4.18 4.54
N HIS A 107 -0.32 -5.50 4.53
CA HIS A 107 -0.83 -6.38 5.57
C HIS A 107 0.20 -7.49 5.83
N PRO A 108 1.16 -7.25 6.74
CA PRO A 108 2.21 -8.21 7.02
C PRO A 108 1.63 -9.50 7.58
N VAL A 109 2.08 -10.63 7.05
CA VAL A 109 1.64 -11.96 7.42
C VAL A 109 2.78 -12.70 8.10
N CYS A 110 2.47 -13.37 9.19
CA CYS A 110 3.35 -14.35 9.81
C CYS A 110 2.72 -15.75 9.70
N ILE A 111 3.48 -16.69 9.14
CA ILE A 111 3.16 -18.13 9.15
C ILE A 111 4.15 -18.79 10.08
N VAL A 112 3.67 -19.46 11.13
CA VAL A 112 4.51 -20.19 12.06
C VAL A 112 4.47 -21.66 11.65
N ASP A 113 5.62 -22.21 11.28
CA ASP A 113 5.77 -23.62 10.91
C ASP A 113 7.23 -24.05 11.11
N GLY A 114 7.45 -25.27 11.61
CA GLY A 114 8.77 -25.83 11.87
C GLY A 114 9.57 -26.15 10.60
N THR A 115 8.94 -26.09 9.43
CA THR A 115 9.63 -26.26 8.14
C THR A 115 10.52 -25.08 7.76
N TYR A 116 10.31 -23.91 8.35
CA TYR A 116 11.05 -22.69 8.04
C TYR A 116 12.26 -22.55 8.97
N GLU A 117 13.39 -22.00 8.46
CA GLU A 117 14.65 -21.90 9.21
C GLU A 117 14.57 -21.18 10.56
N ARG A 118 13.56 -20.31 10.74
CA ARG A 118 13.30 -19.58 11.99
C ARG A 118 12.00 -20.00 12.67
N ASN A 119 11.43 -21.15 12.29
CA ASN A 119 10.08 -21.58 12.64
C ASN A 119 8.97 -20.57 12.23
N ALA A 120 9.27 -19.62 11.37
CA ALA A 120 8.29 -18.73 10.80
C ALA A 120 8.76 -18.12 9.48
N LEU A 121 7.78 -17.86 8.62
CA LEU A 121 7.88 -17.05 7.43
C LEU A 121 7.13 -15.74 7.67
N ILE A 122 7.78 -14.60 7.42
CA ILE A 122 7.16 -13.27 7.52
C ILE A 122 7.28 -12.58 6.17
N PHE A 123 6.16 -12.11 5.63
CA PHE A 123 6.13 -11.40 4.35
C PHE A 123 5.04 -10.33 4.33
N ASN A 124 5.13 -9.42 3.37
CA ASN A 124 4.13 -8.39 3.14
C ASN A 124 3.98 -8.12 1.65
N CYS A 125 2.75 -7.91 1.19
CA CYS A 125 2.44 -7.41 -0.14
C CYS A 125 1.85 -6.01 0.02
N ALA A 126 2.56 -5.00 -0.47
CA ALA A 126 2.26 -3.61 -0.21
C ALA A 126 1.95 -2.84 -1.49
N LEU A 127 1.00 -1.91 -1.38
CA LEU A 127 0.57 -0.99 -2.42
C LEU A 127 1.09 0.40 -2.09
N VAL A 128 1.57 1.13 -3.10
CA VAL A 128 2.13 2.47 -2.97
C VAL A 128 1.21 3.48 -3.66
N PHE A 129 0.93 4.58 -2.97
CA PHE A 129 0.10 5.69 -3.40
C PHE A 129 0.83 7.01 -3.15
N ARG A 130 0.31 8.13 -3.67
CA ARG A 130 0.75 9.43 -3.15
C ARG A 130 0.20 9.65 -1.75
N GLU A 131 0.88 10.45 -0.96
CA GLU A 131 0.53 10.67 0.43
C GLU A 131 -0.79 11.44 0.61
N GLU A 132 -1.09 12.35 -0.32
CA GLU A 132 -2.31 13.16 -0.38
C GLU A 132 -3.58 12.36 -0.72
N ASP A 133 -3.43 11.20 -1.37
CA ASP A 133 -4.57 10.43 -1.86
C ASP A 133 -5.25 9.60 -0.76
N ASP A 134 -6.58 9.42 -0.84
CA ASP A 134 -7.29 8.47 0.02
C ASP A 134 -7.20 7.02 -0.49
N SER A 135 -6.27 6.25 0.07
CA SER A 135 -6.11 4.81 -0.18
C SER A 135 -6.96 3.89 0.71
N SER A 136 -7.88 4.43 1.52
CA SER A 136 -8.72 3.65 2.45
C SER A 136 -9.51 2.53 1.75
N CYS A 137 -9.93 2.77 0.50
CA CYS A 137 -10.65 1.80 -0.33
C CYS A 137 -9.84 0.53 -0.67
N TYR A 138 -8.51 0.59 -0.55
CA TYR A 138 -7.62 -0.55 -0.80
C TYR A 138 -7.34 -1.39 0.46
N ILE A 139 -7.80 -0.97 1.64
CA ILE A 139 -7.65 -1.75 2.89
C ILE A 139 -8.24 -3.17 2.77
N PRO A 140 -9.47 -3.37 2.23
CA PRO A 140 -10.01 -4.71 2.00
C PRO A 140 -9.19 -5.51 0.98
N VAL A 141 -8.59 -4.85 -0.01
CA VAL A 141 -7.77 -5.47 -1.05
C VAL A 141 -6.49 -6.06 -0.46
N VAL A 142 -5.71 -5.26 0.28
CA VAL A 142 -4.47 -5.76 0.92
C VAL A 142 -4.74 -6.90 1.90
N ARG A 143 -5.87 -6.84 2.65
CA ARG A 143 -6.30 -7.94 3.52
C ARG A 143 -6.61 -9.20 2.73
N ARG A 144 -7.27 -9.08 1.57
CA ARG A 144 -7.59 -10.24 0.72
C ARG A 144 -6.34 -10.84 0.10
N LEU A 145 -5.43 -10.00 -0.40
CA LEU A 145 -4.14 -10.43 -0.95
C LEU A 145 -3.33 -11.20 0.09
N ALA A 146 -3.18 -10.66 1.29
CA ALA A 146 -2.50 -11.33 2.40
C ALA A 146 -3.09 -12.71 2.70
N LYS A 147 -4.43 -12.83 2.79
CA LYS A 147 -5.11 -14.12 3.03
C LYS A 147 -4.85 -15.12 1.90
N ASN A 148 -4.96 -14.69 0.65
CA ASN A 148 -4.76 -15.57 -0.50
C ASN A 148 -3.30 -16.06 -0.58
N VAL A 149 -2.32 -15.16 -0.42
CA VAL A 149 -0.90 -15.54 -0.45
C VAL A 149 -0.57 -16.44 0.73
N LYS A 150 -1.10 -16.17 1.93
CA LYS A 150 -0.95 -17.04 3.11
C LYS A 150 -1.48 -18.46 2.83
N LEU A 151 -2.65 -18.56 2.20
CA LEU A 151 -3.24 -19.84 1.83
C LEU A 151 -2.36 -20.60 0.83
N ILE A 152 -1.90 -19.94 -0.22
CA ILE A 152 -1.04 -20.55 -1.25
C ILE A 152 0.26 -21.05 -0.62
N ARG A 153 0.91 -20.24 0.23
CA ARG A 153 2.14 -20.63 0.94
C ARG A 153 1.91 -21.85 1.84
N ASN A 154 0.81 -21.88 2.60
CA ASN A 154 0.46 -23.02 3.45
C ASN A 154 0.19 -24.32 2.66
N ILE A 155 -0.46 -24.23 1.49
CA ILE A 155 -0.70 -25.41 0.64
C ILE A 155 0.64 -25.93 0.11
N GLY A 156 1.49 -25.05 -0.41
CA GLY A 156 2.83 -25.42 -0.88
C GLY A 156 3.63 -26.14 0.21
N THR A 157 3.65 -25.62 1.44
CA THR A 157 4.33 -26.28 2.57
C THR A 157 3.77 -27.68 2.85
N ARG A 158 2.45 -27.89 2.76
CA ARG A 158 1.82 -29.19 3.05
C ARG A 158 2.06 -30.24 1.97
N GLU A 159 2.07 -29.87 0.70
CA GLU A 159 2.31 -30.82 -0.39
C GLU A 159 3.74 -31.39 -0.36
N PHE A 160 4.73 -30.59 0.05
CA PHE A 160 6.10 -31.09 0.26
C PHE A 160 6.22 -32.12 1.41
N TYR A 161 5.30 -32.12 2.37
CA TYR A 161 5.30 -33.07 3.49
C TYR A 161 4.54 -34.37 3.21
N ILE A 162 3.61 -34.37 2.24
CA ILE A 162 2.83 -35.57 1.90
C ILE A 162 3.60 -36.48 0.91
N GLN A 163 4.66 -35.98 0.27
CA GLN A 163 5.51 -36.75 -0.67
C GLN A 163 6.79 -37.34 -0.04
N ARG A 164 6.91 -37.39 1.29
CA ARG A 164 7.99 -38.09 2.01
C ARG A 164 7.42 -39.16 2.92
#